data_AF-A0A9E3WUH0-F1
#
_entry.id   AF-A0A9E3WUH0-F1
#
_cell.length_a   1.000
_cell.length_b   1.000
_cell.length_c   1.000
_cell.angle_alpha   90.00
_cell.angle_beta   90.00
_cell.angle_gamma   90.00
#
_symmetry.space_group_name_H-M   'P 1'
#
loop_
_entity.id
_entity.type
_entity.pdbx_description
1 polymer ?
#
loop_
_entity_poly.entity_id
_entity_poly.type
_entity_poly.pdbx_seq_one_letter_code
_entity_poly.pdbx_strand_id
1 'polypeptide(L)'
;MARLVLSPRIFSVDAHSPIQPFAAVRFTLLAIAMIVMPAMGCATFSHSPVADNVVRCRERCQLGLEASRTGDREKAREMYSAAIESCPVDERARRLLAESLWTAGEDDAAVEQMRK
;
A
#
# COMPACT_ATOMS: atom_id res chain seq x y z
N MET A 1 -63.96 -25.09 -14.77
CA MET A 1 -64.11 -24.34 -13.52
C MET A 1 -62.91 -24.65 -12.65
N ALA A 2 -62.12 -23.63 -12.33
CA ALA A 2 -60.92 -23.70 -11.53
C ALA A 2 -61.23 -23.58 -10.04
N ARG A 3 -60.40 -24.21 -9.18
CA ARG A 3 -59.96 -23.60 -7.93
C ARG A 3 -58.61 -24.17 -7.50
N LEU A 4 -57.67 -23.23 -7.36
CA LEU A 4 -56.32 -23.34 -6.82
C LEU A 4 -56.33 -23.53 -5.28
N VAL A 5 -55.11 -23.72 -4.76
CA VAL A 5 -54.60 -23.38 -3.40
C VAL A 5 -54.61 -24.57 -2.42
N LEU A 6 -53.58 -24.91 -1.63
CA LEU A 6 -52.15 -24.60 -1.47
C LEU A 6 -51.75 -25.33 -0.16
N SER A 7 -50.66 -26.09 -0.14
CA SER A 7 -49.86 -26.28 1.09
C SER A 7 -48.56 -27.05 0.84
N PRO A 8 -47.56 -26.88 1.71
CA PRO A 8 -46.22 -26.47 1.31
C PRO A 8 -45.18 -27.52 1.72
N ARG A 9 -43.90 -27.26 1.39
CA ARG A 9 -42.67 -27.74 2.07
C ARG A 9 -42.66 -29.26 2.38
N ILE A 10 -41.66 -30.02 1.95
CA ILE A 10 -40.28 -29.89 2.40
C ILE A 10 -39.51 -30.74 1.38
N PHE A 11 -38.57 -30.11 0.66
CA PHE A 11 -37.56 -30.84 -0.08
C PHE A 11 -36.72 -31.56 0.98
N SER A 12 -37.04 -32.84 1.21
CA SER A 12 -36.30 -33.70 2.14
C SER A 12 -34.89 -33.80 1.60
N VAL A 13 -33.96 -33.14 2.28
CA VAL A 13 -32.53 -33.40 2.16
C VAL A 13 -32.31 -34.76 2.79
N ASP A 14 -32.49 -35.80 1.98
CA ASP A 14 -32.22 -37.16 2.41
C ASP A 14 -30.71 -37.42 2.41
N ALA A 15 -30.25 -37.71 3.63
CA ALA A 15 -29.36 -38.82 3.92
C ALA A 15 -27.98 -38.80 3.23
N HIS A 16 -27.03 -38.25 3.98
CA HIS A 16 -25.94 -39.06 4.58
C HIS A 16 -25.40 -40.18 3.66
N SER A 17 -24.58 -39.81 2.67
CA SER A 17 -23.64 -40.75 2.07
C SER A 17 -22.42 -40.91 2.99
N PRO A 18 -22.09 -42.13 3.42
CA PRO A 18 -20.95 -42.40 4.26
C PRO A 18 -19.68 -42.56 3.40
N ILE A 19 -18.55 -42.13 3.96
CA ILE A 19 -17.17 -42.55 3.62
C ILE A 19 -16.58 -42.15 2.24
N GLN A 20 -16.10 -40.91 2.12
CA GLN A 20 -14.78 -40.60 1.56
C GLN A 20 -14.20 -39.34 2.27
N PRO A 21 -13.77 -39.43 3.56
CA PRO A 21 -13.30 -38.27 4.32
C PRO A 21 -12.11 -37.59 3.63
N PHE A 22 -11.26 -38.37 2.94
CA PHE A 22 -10.12 -37.84 2.19
C PHE A 22 -10.53 -37.01 0.97
N ALA A 23 -11.61 -37.36 0.27
CA ALA A 23 -12.06 -36.63 -0.91
C ALA A 23 -12.76 -35.33 -0.50
N ALA A 24 -13.66 -35.38 0.48
CA ALA A 24 -14.34 -34.19 0.98
C ALA A 24 -13.36 -33.16 1.59
N VAL A 25 -12.36 -33.62 2.35
CA VAL A 25 -11.30 -32.76 2.91
C VAL A 25 -10.40 -32.18 1.82
N ARG A 26 -10.09 -32.96 0.77
CA ARG A 26 -9.35 -32.45 -0.40
C ARG A 26 -10.14 -31.39 -1.17
N PHE A 27 -11.43 -31.60 -1.36
CA PHE A 27 -12.30 -30.63 -2.03
C PHE A 27 -12.45 -29.33 -1.23
N THR A 28 -12.59 -29.41 0.10
CA THR A 28 -12.66 -28.19 0.93
C THR A 28 -11.32 -27.46 0.97
N LEU A 29 -10.18 -28.16 1.06
CA LEU A 29 -8.86 -27.52 0.98
C LEU A 29 -8.59 -26.86 -0.38
N LEU A 30 -8.97 -27.51 -1.49
CA LEU A 30 -8.85 -26.93 -2.83
C LEU A 30 -9.76 -25.70 -3.02
N ALA A 31 -10.97 -25.72 -2.48
CA ALA A 31 -11.88 -24.58 -2.50
C ALA A 31 -11.33 -23.39 -1.68
N ILE A 32 -10.78 -23.66 -0.49
CA ILE A 32 -10.12 -22.63 0.33
C ILE A 32 -8.89 -22.07 -0.40
N ALA A 33 -8.05 -22.92 -1.00
CA ALA A 33 -6.88 -22.47 -1.75
C ALA A 33 -7.28 -21.63 -2.98
N MET A 34 -8.33 -22.00 -3.71
CA MET A 34 -8.86 -21.26 -4.86
C MET A 34 -9.44 -19.89 -4.45
N ILE A 35 -9.96 -19.75 -3.23
CA ILE A 35 -10.46 -18.48 -2.67
C ILE A 35 -9.30 -17.61 -2.14
N VAL A 36 -8.28 -18.22 -1.53
CA VAL A 36 -7.15 -17.49 -0.91
C VAL A 36 -6.11 -17.04 -1.94
N MET A 37 -5.86 -17.81 -3.00
CA MET A 37 -4.90 -17.46 -4.06
C MET A 37 -5.13 -16.06 -4.68
N PRO A 38 -6.36 -15.67 -5.07
CA PRO A 38 -6.60 -14.33 -5.61
C PRO A 38 -6.53 -13.22 -4.55
N ALA A 39 -6.65 -13.55 -3.26
CA ALA A 39 -6.50 -12.59 -2.16
C ALA A 39 -5.03 -12.26 -1.85
N MET A 40 -4.10 -13.14 -2.22
CA MET A 40 -2.65 -12.87 -2.24
C MET A 40 -2.23 -12.11 -3.51
N GLY A 41 -3.05 -11.15 -3.96
CA GLY A 41 -2.71 -10.27 -5.09
C GLY A 41 -1.80 -9.12 -4.67
N CYS A 42 -0.97 -8.63 -5.61
CA CYS A 42 -0.09 -7.44 -5.65
C CYS A 42 0.66 -6.97 -4.38
N ALA A 43 -0.02 -6.85 -3.23
CA ALA A 43 0.53 -6.41 -1.95
C ALA A 43 1.69 -7.31 -1.45
N THR A 44 1.64 -8.61 -1.74
CA THR A 44 2.72 -9.54 -1.36
C THR A 44 4.00 -9.35 -2.19
N PHE A 45 3.90 -8.83 -3.42
CA PHE A 45 5.06 -8.62 -4.30
C PHE A 45 5.61 -7.19 -4.22
N SER A 46 4.83 -6.23 -3.74
CA SER A 46 5.28 -4.84 -3.56
C SER A 46 6.04 -4.59 -2.26
N HIS A 47 6.02 -5.53 -1.31
CA HIS A 47 6.75 -5.41 -0.05
C HIS A 47 8.25 -5.70 -0.24
N SER A 48 8.95 -4.74 -0.84
CA SER A 48 10.40 -4.74 -0.93
C SER A 48 10.96 -3.74 0.08
N PRO A 49 12.13 -3.98 0.69
CA PRO A 49 12.83 -2.96 1.47
C PRO A 49 13.10 -1.67 0.67
N VAL A 50 13.17 -1.77 -0.67
CA VAL A 50 13.28 -0.61 -1.60
C VAL A 50 11.93 0.12 -1.79
N ALA A 51 10.80 -0.51 -1.49
CA ALA A 51 9.53 0.19 -1.43
C ALA A 51 9.40 0.93 -0.10
N ASP A 52 9.84 0.31 1.01
CA ASP A 52 9.73 0.88 2.35
C ASP A 52 10.56 2.16 2.53
N ASN A 53 11.80 2.20 2.03
CA ASN A 53 12.63 3.40 2.11
C ASN A 53 12.06 4.55 1.26
N VAL A 54 11.46 4.27 0.11
CA VAL A 54 10.78 5.28 -0.72
C VAL A 54 9.52 5.81 -0.03
N VAL A 55 8.75 4.94 0.62
CA VAL A 55 7.57 5.36 1.40
C VAL A 55 7.99 6.27 2.56
N ARG A 56 9.00 5.88 3.35
CA ARG A 56 9.54 6.71 4.44
C ARG A 56 10.13 8.03 3.94
N CYS A 57 10.80 8.01 2.79
CA CYS A 57 11.31 9.22 2.13
C CYS A 57 10.16 10.19 1.82
N ARG A 58 9.07 9.68 1.22
CA ARG A 58 7.88 10.49 0.90
C ARG A 58 7.19 11.05 2.13
N GLU A 59 7.09 10.28 3.19
CA GLU A 59 6.53 10.72 4.48
C GLU A 59 7.36 11.89 5.05
N ARG A 60 8.70 11.76 5.07
CA ARG A 60 9.59 12.85 5.50
C ARG A 60 9.45 14.09 4.63
N CYS A 61 9.33 13.93 3.30
CA CYS A 61 9.06 15.06 2.42
C CYS A 61 7.74 15.76 2.74
N GLN A 62 6.70 15.02 3.14
CA GLN A 62 5.42 15.62 3.54
C GLN A 62 5.58 16.42 4.85
N LEU A 63 6.26 15.86 5.85
CA LEU A 63 6.55 16.57 7.11
C LEU A 63 7.38 17.84 6.87
N GLY A 64 8.36 17.80 5.97
CA GLY A 64 9.15 18.97 5.58
C GLY A 64 8.30 20.04 4.88
N LEU A 65 7.37 19.63 4.02
CA LEU A 65 6.41 20.52 3.36
C LEU A 65 5.50 21.21 4.39
N GLU A 66 5.02 20.47 5.39
CA GLU A 66 4.23 21.03 6.48
C GLU A 66 5.01 22.05 7.29
N ALA A 67 6.25 21.73 7.69
CA ALA A 67 7.13 22.68 8.39
C ALA A 67 7.41 23.94 7.54
N SER A 68 7.62 23.77 6.24
CA SER A 68 7.81 24.90 5.32
C SER A 68 6.57 25.79 5.23
N ARG A 69 5.36 25.22 5.26
CA ARG A 69 4.10 25.98 5.26
C ARG A 69 3.90 26.78 6.55
N THR A 70 4.36 26.24 7.69
CA THR A 70 4.34 26.96 8.97
C THR A 70 5.45 28.00 9.09
N GLY A 71 6.31 28.15 8.07
CA GLY A 71 7.43 29.09 8.06
C GLY A 71 8.70 28.58 8.75
N ASP A 72 8.69 27.35 9.26
CA ASP A 72 9.83 26.72 9.91
C ASP A 72 10.75 26.08 8.86
N ARG A 73 11.57 26.94 8.25
CA ARG A 73 12.45 26.57 7.13
C ARG A 73 13.59 25.65 7.56
N GLU A 74 14.12 25.80 8.77
CA GLU A 74 15.20 24.95 9.27
C GLU A 74 14.73 23.52 9.46
N LYS A 75 13.57 23.35 10.11
CA LYS A 75 12.95 22.04 10.27
C LYS A 75 12.58 21.40 8.94
N ALA A 76 12.11 22.19 7.97
CA ALA A 76 11.84 21.70 6.63
C ALA A 76 13.10 21.12 5.97
N ARG A 77 14.23 21.83 6.05
CA ARG A 77 15.52 21.39 5.50
C ARG A 77 16.01 20.11 6.16
N GLU A 78 15.89 20.00 7.47
CA GLU A 78 16.25 18.78 8.22
C GLU A 78 15.41 17.57 7.76
N MET A 79 14.10 17.76 7.56
CA MET A 79 13.24 16.68 7.06
C MET A 79 13.60 16.27 5.63
N TYR A 80 13.96 17.22 4.77
CA TYR A 80 14.39 16.93 3.39
C TYR A 80 15.77 16.26 3.34
N SER A 81 16.74 16.67 4.16
CA SER A 81 18.04 16.00 4.22
C SER A 81 17.89 14.57 4.73
N ALA A 82 17.09 14.35 5.78
CA ALA A 82 16.77 13.02 6.27
C ALA A 82 16.05 12.17 5.22
N ALA A 83 15.22 12.76 4.36
CA ALA A 83 14.59 12.05 3.24
C ALA A 83 15.65 11.57 2.23
N ILE A 84 16.58 12.45 1.83
CA ILE A 84 17.69 12.11 0.91
C ILE A 84 18.61 11.04 1.49
N GLU A 85 18.90 11.07 2.79
CA GLU A 85 19.70 10.03 3.45
C GLU A 85 19.03 8.66 3.38
N SER A 86 17.69 8.60 3.48
CA SER A 86 16.95 7.34 3.39
C SER A 86 16.83 6.81 1.96
N CYS A 87 16.73 7.71 0.98
CA CYS A 87 16.64 7.36 -0.43
C CYS A 87 17.44 8.37 -1.27
N PRO A 88 18.74 8.12 -1.48
CA PRO A 88 19.60 9.06 -2.21
C PRO A 88 19.20 9.23 -3.67
N VAL A 89 18.48 8.26 -4.25
CA VAL A 89 18.02 8.27 -5.64
C VAL A 89 16.68 8.99 -5.83
N ASP A 90 16.02 9.44 -4.76
CA ASP A 90 14.75 10.16 -4.87
C ASP A 90 14.96 11.62 -5.30
N GLU A 91 14.72 11.89 -6.58
CA GLU A 91 14.79 13.23 -7.17
C GLU A 91 13.85 14.22 -6.49
N ARG A 92 12.71 13.76 -5.96
CA ARG A 92 11.73 14.64 -5.31
C ARG A 92 12.29 15.25 -4.04
N ALA A 93 12.96 14.47 -3.22
CA ALA A 93 13.55 14.94 -1.96
C ALA A 93 14.64 15.98 -2.24
N ARG A 94 15.49 15.75 -3.25
CA ARG A 94 16.50 16.71 -3.69
C ARG A 94 15.90 18.00 -4.23
N ARG A 95 14.85 17.91 -5.06
CA ARG A 95 14.14 19.08 -5.57
C ARG A 95 13.55 19.92 -4.44
N LEU A 96 12.92 19.30 -3.45
CA LEU A 96 12.33 20.03 -2.31
C LEU A 96 13.41 20.73 -1.47
N LEU A 97 14.56 20.08 -1.26
CA LEU A 97 15.69 20.72 -0.61
C LEU A 97 16.23 21.89 -1.45
N ALA A 98 16.43 21.70 -2.74
CA ALA A 98 16.88 22.76 -3.66
C ALA A 98 15.94 23.96 -3.66
N GLU A 99 14.62 23.74 -3.71
CA GLU A 99 13.61 24.80 -3.63
C GLU A 99 13.67 25.54 -2.29
N SER A 100 13.90 24.83 -1.18
CA SER A 100 14.07 25.43 0.14
C SER A 100 15.37 26.27 0.28
N LEU A 101 16.41 25.92 -0.48
CA LEU A 101 17.67 26.66 -0.55
C LEU A 101 17.51 27.90 -1.43
N TRP A 102 16.88 27.75 -2.60
CA TRP A 102 16.58 28.83 -3.52
C TRP A 102 15.73 29.92 -2.88
N THR A 103 14.66 29.53 -2.16
CA THR A 103 13.79 30.49 -1.45
C THR A 103 14.48 31.19 -0.28
N ALA A 104 15.65 30.73 0.14
CA ALA A 104 16.49 31.40 1.14
C ALA A 104 17.64 32.22 0.51
N GLY A 105 17.77 32.23 -0.82
CA GLY A 105 18.84 32.93 -1.54
C GLY A 105 20.17 32.15 -1.59
N GLU A 106 20.16 30.87 -1.25
CA GLU A 106 21.34 29.99 -1.35
C GLU A 106 21.38 29.31 -2.73
N ASP A 107 21.46 30.13 -3.79
CA ASP A 107 21.25 29.69 -5.17
C ASP A 107 22.30 28.65 -5.62
N ASP A 108 23.58 28.86 -5.28
CA ASP A 108 24.66 27.93 -5.61
C ASP A 108 24.43 26.55 -4.98
N ALA A 109 24.00 26.52 -3.72
CA ALA A 109 23.70 25.28 -3.01
C ALA A 109 22.45 24.58 -3.60
N ALA A 110 21.45 25.35 -4.01
CA ALA A 110 20.26 24.82 -4.67
C ALA A 110 20.61 24.13 -6.01
N VAL A 111 21.44 24.78 -6.84
CA VAL A 111 21.89 24.22 -8.12
C VAL A 111 22.70 22.95 -7.91
N GLU A 112 23.57 22.91 -6.90
CA GLU A 112 24.36 21.72 -6.58
C GLU A 112 23.47 20.52 -6.20
N GLN A 113 22.36 20.75 -5.49
CA GLN A 113 21.41 19.67 -5.19
C GLN A 113 20.67 19.16 -6.44
N MET A 114 20.40 20.02 -7.41
CA MET A 114 19.74 19.63 -8.67
C MET A 114 20.67 18.95 -9.67
N ARG A 115 21.99 19.14 -9.52
CA ARG A 115 23.00 18.54 -10.41
C ARG A 115 23.24 17.06 -10.11
N LYS A 116 23.01 16.65 -8.87
CA LYS A 116 23.19 15.26 -8.42
C LYS A 116 22.05 14.40 -8.93
#